data_AF-A0A1B1BNS8-F1
#
_entry.id   AF-A0A1B1BNS8-F1
#
_cell.length_a   1.000
_cell.length_b   1.000
_cell.length_c   1.000
_cell.angle_alpha   90.00
_cell.angle_beta   90.00
_cell.angle_gamma   90.00
#
_symmetry.space_group_name_H-M   'P 1'
#
loop_
_entity.id
_entity.type
_entity.pdbx_description
1 polymer ?
#
loop_
_entity_poly.entity_id
_entity_poly.type
_entity_poly.pdbx_seq_one_letter_code
_entity_poly.pdbx_strand_id
1 'polypeptide(L)'
;MTVQSRPLGRRERNKLDKLARITAAAGELFAERGVEDVTTQEVADRADIGTGTLFLYAKTKGELLLLVQNSAYAGALEQGRADAAAADGVLAGVLAVVRPVVECNRKQVENGRTYLREIVFGDPEEQHHREALTLTGQTEQLVAEVIARDTRVAPATAATLAHVVSAIMFISMAATVNAGRAVDEIVDEIAEQVRAILPG
;
A
#
# COMPACT_ATOMS: atom_id res chain seq x y z
N MET A 1 -21.04 30.07 10.01
CA MET A 1 -21.16 29.99 8.54
C MET A 1 -21.25 28.54 8.14
N THR A 2 -22.45 28.05 7.83
CA THR A 2 -22.70 26.69 7.37
C THR A 2 -22.32 26.57 5.89
N VAL A 3 -21.32 25.75 5.58
CA VAL A 3 -20.97 25.42 4.19
C VAL A 3 -22.09 24.52 3.64
N GLN A 4 -23.00 25.08 2.84
CA GLN A 4 -23.96 24.29 2.09
C GLN A 4 -23.22 23.53 0.98
N SER A 5 -23.14 22.21 1.09
CA SER A 5 -22.63 21.33 0.05
C SER A 5 -23.57 21.39 -1.17
N ARG A 6 -23.14 22.05 -2.25
CA ARG A 6 -23.88 22.06 -3.52
C ARG A 6 -23.97 20.62 -4.09
N PRO A 7 -25.15 20.17 -4.56
CA PRO A 7 -25.29 18.85 -5.17
C PRO A 7 -24.36 18.67 -6.37
N LEU A 8 -23.70 17.51 -6.47
CA LEU A 8 -22.80 17.19 -7.57
C LEU A 8 -23.52 17.26 -8.92
N GLY A 9 -22.88 17.91 -9.89
CA GLY A 9 -23.39 17.99 -11.27
C GLY A 9 -23.45 16.61 -11.95
N ARG A 10 -24.33 16.47 -12.96
CA ARG A 10 -24.52 15.20 -13.70
C ARG A 10 -23.21 14.62 -14.25
N ARG A 11 -22.31 15.47 -14.75
CA ARG A 11 -20.99 15.03 -15.28
C ARG A 11 -20.12 14.42 -14.19
N GLU A 12 -20.09 15.03 -13.00
CA GLU A 12 -19.28 14.55 -11.88
C GLU A 12 -19.81 13.22 -11.35
N ARG A 13 -21.14 13.09 -11.20
CA ARG A 13 -21.76 11.81 -10.83
C ARG A 13 -21.43 10.69 -11.82
N ASN A 14 -21.50 10.97 -13.13
CA ASN A 14 -21.16 9.99 -14.15
C ASN A 14 -19.67 9.60 -14.12
N LYS A 15 -18.77 10.53 -13.74
CA LYS A 15 -17.34 10.24 -13.59
C LYS A 15 -17.08 9.33 -12.39
N LEU A 16 -17.72 9.62 -11.26
CA LEU A 16 -17.61 8.80 -10.05
C LEU A 16 -18.19 7.40 -10.23
N ASP A 17 -19.33 7.28 -10.91
CA ASP A 17 -19.95 5.98 -11.21
C ASP A 17 -19.03 5.10 -12.08
N LYS A 18 -18.42 5.69 -13.12
CA LYS A 18 -17.42 4.98 -13.94
C LYS A 18 -16.20 4.57 -13.15
N LEU A 19 -15.66 5.47 -12.31
CA LEU A 19 -14.52 5.15 -11.47
C LEU A 19 -14.84 3.98 -10.54
N ALA A 20 -16.01 3.99 -9.88
CA ALA A 20 -16.44 2.90 -9.01
C ALA A 20 -16.55 1.57 -9.75
N ARG A 21 -17.15 1.55 -10.94
CA ARG A 21 -17.23 0.36 -11.81
C ARG A 21 -15.85 -0.16 -12.22
N ILE A 22 -14.93 0.73 -12.59
CA ILE A 22 -13.55 0.37 -12.96
C ILE A 22 -12.84 -0.26 -11.76
N THR A 23 -12.85 0.41 -10.61
CA THR A 23 -12.17 -0.07 -9.40
C THR A 23 -12.73 -1.41 -8.94
N ALA A 24 -14.05 -1.59 -8.97
CA ALA A 24 -14.69 -2.87 -8.62
C ALA A 24 -14.29 -4.00 -9.59
N ALA A 25 -14.42 -3.77 -10.90
CA ALA A 25 -14.07 -4.77 -11.92
C ALA A 25 -12.59 -5.17 -11.87
N ALA A 26 -11.69 -4.20 -11.79
CA ALA A 26 -10.26 -4.45 -11.69
C ALA A 26 -9.91 -5.15 -10.37
N GLY A 27 -10.48 -4.70 -9.25
CA GLY A 27 -10.26 -5.29 -7.93
C GLY A 27 -10.67 -6.76 -7.85
N GLU A 28 -11.85 -7.10 -8.36
CA GLU A 28 -12.34 -8.49 -8.40
C GLU A 28 -11.41 -9.36 -9.27
N LEU A 29 -11.11 -8.93 -10.49
CA LEU A 29 -10.27 -9.70 -11.41
C LEU A 29 -8.85 -9.88 -10.89
N PHE A 30 -8.23 -8.82 -10.35
CA PHE A 30 -6.89 -8.90 -9.78
C PHE A 30 -6.85 -9.77 -8.51
N ALA A 31 -7.88 -9.74 -7.67
CA ALA A 31 -7.92 -10.59 -6.48
C ALA A 31 -8.04 -12.07 -6.84
N GLU A 32 -8.83 -12.41 -7.86
CA GLU A 32 -9.06 -13.80 -8.28
C GLU A 32 -7.87 -14.39 -9.05
N ARG A 33 -7.27 -13.62 -9.96
CA ARG A 33 -6.31 -14.15 -10.94
C ARG A 33 -4.90 -13.55 -10.83
N GLY A 34 -4.75 -12.45 -10.09
CA GLY A 34 -3.52 -11.66 -10.09
C GLY A 34 -3.43 -10.73 -11.30
N VAL A 35 -2.72 -9.63 -11.13
CA VAL A 35 -2.60 -8.55 -12.13
C VAL A 35 -1.91 -9.00 -13.41
N GLU A 36 -0.99 -9.95 -13.34
CA GLU A 36 -0.25 -10.41 -14.53
C GLU A 36 -1.18 -11.17 -15.50
N ASP A 37 -2.12 -11.96 -14.98
CA ASP A 37 -3.05 -12.79 -15.76
C ASP A 37 -4.34 -12.06 -16.19
N VAL A 38 -4.45 -10.76 -15.92
CA VAL A 38 -5.60 -9.92 -16.28
C VAL A 38 -5.21 -8.87 -17.30
N THR A 39 -5.98 -8.75 -18.38
CA THR A 39 -5.82 -7.71 -19.39
C THR A 39 -6.68 -6.48 -19.10
N THR A 40 -6.26 -5.32 -19.59
CA THR A 40 -7.07 -4.08 -19.49
C THR A 40 -8.37 -4.16 -20.30
N GLN A 41 -8.41 -5.01 -21.33
CA GLN A 41 -9.63 -5.27 -22.10
C GLN A 41 -10.68 -6.00 -21.25
N GLU A 42 -10.29 -7.05 -20.53
CA GLU A 42 -11.21 -7.78 -19.64
C GLU A 42 -11.77 -6.88 -18.53
N VAL A 43 -10.94 -6.00 -17.97
CA VAL A 43 -11.39 -5.01 -17.00
C VAL A 43 -12.40 -4.06 -17.63
N ALA A 44 -12.12 -3.54 -18.84
CA ALA A 44 -13.01 -2.63 -19.54
C ALA A 44 -14.37 -3.28 -19.85
N ASP A 45 -14.35 -4.52 -20.34
CA ASP A 45 -15.55 -5.31 -20.64
C ASP A 45 -16.37 -5.56 -19.37
N ARG A 46 -15.72 -5.99 -18.27
CA ARG A 46 -16.37 -6.24 -16.98
C ARG A 46 -16.91 -4.96 -16.34
N ALA A 47 -16.24 -3.84 -16.56
CA ALA A 47 -16.67 -2.53 -16.12
C ALA A 47 -17.67 -1.87 -17.08
N ASP A 48 -18.07 -2.52 -18.19
CA ASP A 48 -19.00 -2.02 -19.22
C ASP A 48 -18.56 -0.68 -19.84
N ILE A 49 -17.26 -0.51 -20.11
CA ILE A 49 -16.70 0.70 -20.73
C ILE A 49 -15.79 0.34 -21.90
N GLY A 50 -15.51 1.32 -22.77
CA GLY A 50 -14.45 1.16 -23.75
C GLY A 50 -13.05 1.25 -23.11
N THR A 51 -12.09 0.49 -23.62
CA THR A 51 -10.69 0.49 -23.16
C THR A 51 -10.03 1.87 -23.24
N GLY A 52 -10.38 2.67 -24.26
CA GLY A 52 -9.96 4.07 -24.33
C GLY A 52 -10.48 4.95 -23.18
N THR A 53 -11.65 4.61 -22.61
CA THR A 53 -12.18 5.29 -21.41
C THR A 53 -11.40 4.86 -20.16
N LEU A 54 -11.03 3.58 -20.05
CA LEU A 54 -10.21 3.07 -18.94
C LEU A 54 -8.87 3.83 -18.86
N PHE A 55 -8.22 4.06 -19.99
CA PHE A 55 -6.96 4.80 -20.06
C PHE A 55 -7.03 6.28 -19.63
N LEU A 56 -8.24 6.84 -19.51
CA LEU A 56 -8.43 8.18 -18.91
C LEU A 56 -8.33 8.18 -17.38
N TYR A 57 -8.46 7.01 -16.74
CA TYR A 57 -8.39 6.83 -15.28
C TYR A 57 -7.08 6.19 -14.82
N ALA A 58 -6.48 5.34 -15.65
CA ALA A 58 -5.19 4.71 -15.39
C ALA A 58 -4.47 4.46 -16.72
N LYS A 59 -3.29 5.06 -16.90
CA LYS A 59 -2.55 5.03 -18.18
C LYS A 59 -1.95 3.66 -18.48
N THR A 60 -1.64 2.89 -17.44
CA THR A 60 -0.99 1.58 -17.53
C THR A 60 -1.72 0.57 -16.65
N LYS A 61 -1.42 -0.73 -16.84
CA LYS A 61 -1.93 -1.79 -15.95
C LYS A 61 -1.36 -1.65 -14.52
N GLY A 62 -0.12 -1.18 -14.38
CA GLY A 62 0.49 -0.84 -13.11
C GLY A 62 -0.28 0.29 -12.40
N GLU A 63 -0.56 1.38 -13.10
CA GLU A 63 -1.33 2.51 -12.56
C GLU A 63 -2.77 2.11 -12.19
N LEU A 64 -3.37 1.17 -12.92
CA LEU A 64 -4.67 0.59 -12.58
C LEU A 64 -4.61 -0.27 -11.31
N LEU A 65 -3.51 -1.02 -11.12
CA LEU A 65 -3.27 -1.77 -9.89
C LEU A 65 -3.13 -0.83 -8.68
N LEU A 66 -2.41 0.28 -8.83
CA LEU A 66 -2.25 1.29 -7.78
C LEU A 66 -3.60 1.91 -7.41
N LEU A 67 -4.39 2.33 -8.42
CA LEU A 67 -5.76 2.84 -8.21
C LEU A 67 -6.61 1.91 -7.34
N VAL A 68 -6.50 0.60 -7.57
CA VAL A 68 -7.28 -0.41 -6.84
C VAL A 68 -6.72 -0.63 -5.42
N GLN A 69 -5.41 -0.69 -5.27
CA GLN A 69 -4.78 -1.14 -4.01
C GLN A 69 -4.48 -0.03 -3.01
N ASN A 70 -4.33 1.23 -3.45
CA ASN A 70 -3.99 2.35 -2.55
C ASN A 70 -4.95 2.46 -1.35
N SER A 71 -6.25 2.26 -1.58
CA SER A 71 -7.25 2.29 -0.49
C SER A 71 -7.03 1.21 0.57
N ALA A 72 -6.57 0.02 0.18
CA ALA A 72 -6.28 -1.07 1.10
C ALA A 72 -5.00 -0.79 1.91
N TYR A 73 -3.96 -0.23 1.28
CA TYR A 73 -2.75 0.21 1.98
C TYR A 73 -3.01 1.39 2.92
N ALA A 74 -3.88 2.34 2.53
CA ALA A 74 -4.34 3.40 3.43
C ALA A 74 -5.05 2.83 4.66
N GLY A 75 -5.93 1.84 4.47
CA GLY A 75 -6.57 1.13 5.59
C GLY A 75 -5.57 0.39 6.49
N ALA A 76 -4.57 -0.26 5.90
CA ALA A 76 -3.50 -0.93 6.65
C ALA A 76 -2.66 0.05 7.48
N LEU A 77 -2.34 1.22 6.93
CA LEU A 77 -1.63 2.29 7.64
C LEU A 77 -2.43 2.80 8.85
N GLU A 78 -3.73 3.05 8.67
CA GLU A 78 -4.58 3.52 9.77
C GLU A 78 -4.76 2.45 10.86
N GLN A 79 -4.89 1.17 10.47
CA GLN A 79 -4.89 0.06 11.41
C GLN A 79 -3.58 -0.01 12.18
N GLY A 80 -2.44 0.04 11.47
CA GLY A 80 -1.12 0.01 12.09
C GLY A 80 -0.88 1.19 13.04
N ARG A 81 -1.42 2.37 12.73
CA ARG A 81 -1.39 3.54 13.63
C ARG A 81 -2.13 3.27 14.94
N ALA A 82 -3.34 2.71 14.85
CA ALA A 82 -4.14 2.37 16.03
C ALA A 82 -3.45 1.28 16.88
N ASP A 83 -2.97 0.22 16.25
CA ASP A 83 -2.34 -0.90 16.94
C ASP A 83 -1.00 -0.48 17.59
N ALA A 84 -0.20 0.32 16.88
CA ALA A 84 1.05 0.83 17.42
C ALA A 84 0.81 1.75 18.62
N ALA A 85 -0.29 2.50 18.68
CA ALA A 85 -0.63 3.32 19.84
C ALA A 85 -0.93 2.49 21.10
N ALA A 86 -1.42 1.26 20.93
CA ALA A 86 -1.73 0.33 22.01
C ALA A 86 -0.57 -0.63 22.37
N ALA A 87 0.51 -0.64 21.59
CA ALA A 87 1.60 -1.59 21.74
C ALA A 87 2.57 -1.23 22.88
N ASP A 88 2.96 -2.26 23.63
CA ASP A 88 3.95 -2.15 24.70
C ASP A 88 5.39 -2.32 24.17
N GLY A 89 6.10 -1.20 24.09
CA GLY A 89 7.51 -1.16 23.69
C GLY A 89 7.73 -0.92 22.18
N VAL A 90 8.94 -0.49 21.83
CA VAL A 90 9.28 -0.04 20.46
C VAL A 90 9.13 -1.17 19.44
N LEU A 91 9.71 -2.35 19.69
CA LEU A 91 9.65 -3.46 18.74
C LEU A 91 8.19 -3.88 18.47
N ALA A 92 7.39 -4.02 19.53
CA ALA A 92 5.97 -4.35 19.39
C ALA A 92 5.22 -3.27 18.60
N GLY A 93 5.50 -1.99 18.87
CA GLY A 93 4.92 -0.89 18.12
C GLY A 93 5.31 -0.89 16.64
N VAL A 94 6.57 -1.16 16.30
CA VAL A 94 7.01 -1.24 14.90
C VAL A 94 6.31 -2.42 14.20
N LEU A 95 6.25 -3.59 14.85
CA LEU A 95 5.56 -4.75 14.29
C LEU A 95 4.05 -4.55 14.15
N ALA A 96 3.44 -3.76 15.03
CA ALA A 96 2.04 -3.35 14.91
C ALA A 96 1.79 -2.48 13.66
N VAL A 97 2.76 -1.68 13.23
CA VAL A 97 2.70 -0.95 11.95
C VAL A 97 2.94 -1.89 10.77
N VAL A 98 3.94 -2.76 10.87
CA VAL A 98 4.40 -3.65 9.78
C VAL A 98 3.35 -4.70 9.42
N ARG A 99 2.73 -5.36 10.40
CA ARG A 99 1.87 -6.53 10.17
C ARG A 99 0.69 -6.24 9.23
N PRO A 100 -0.12 -5.18 9.43
CA PRO A 100 -1.22 -4.87 8.52
C PRO A 100 -0.76 -4.61 7.07
N VAL A 101 0.42 -4.01 6.89
CA VAL A 101 1.01 -3.77 5.56
C VAL A 101 1.41 -5.08 4.89
N VAL A 102 2.05 -5.99 5.63
CA VAL A 102 2.40 -7.34 5.14
C VAL A 102 1.14 -8.14 4.80
N GLU A 103 0.13 -8.12 5.67
CA GLU A 103 -1.17 -8.79 5.43
C GLU A 103 -1.83 -8.24 4.16
N CYS A 104 -1.88 -6.91 4.00
CA CYS A 104 -2.42 -6.26 2.82
C CYS A 104 -1.67 -6.70 1.56
N ASN A 105 -0.34 -6.65 1.58
CA ASN A 105 0.52 -7.05 0.46
C ASN A 105 0.30 -8.51 0.05
N ARG A 106 0.12 -9.40 1.03
CA ARG A 106 0.05 -10.85 0.80
C ARG A 106 -1.36 -11.40 0.55
N LYS A 107 -2.42 -10.57 0.59
CA LYS A 107 -3.79 -10.98 0.18
C LYS A 107 -3.79 -11.65 -1.20
N GLN A 108 -2.99 -11.10 -2.11
CA GLN A 108 -2.64 -11.73 -3.38
C GLN A 108 -1.17 -11.37 -3.66
N VAL A 109 -0.29 -12.37 -3.57
CA VAL A 109 1.17 -12.17 -3.53
C VAL A 109 1.72 -11.47 -4.79
N GLU A 110 1.24 -11.83 -5.98
CA GLU A 110 1.72 -11.23 -7.23
C GLU A 110 1.26 -9.77 -7.39
N ASN A 111 0.06 -9.44 -6.90
CA ASN A 111 -0.41 -8.05 -6.82
C ASN A 111 0.43 -7.24 -5.85
N GLY A 112 0.74 -7.80 -4.68
CA GLY A 112 1.62 -7.17 -3.69
C GLY A 112 3.02 -6.90 -4.24
N ARG A 113 3.63 -7.89 -4.90
CA ARG A 113 4.95 -7.76 -5.52
C ARG A 113 4.96 -6.76 -6.67
N THR A 114 3.90 -6.76 -7.49
CA THR A 114 3.76 -5.79 -8.59
C THR A 114 3.56 -4.37 -8.06
N TYR A 115 2.77 -4.19 -7.00
CA TYR A 115 2.62 -2.90 -6.32
C TYR A 115 3.98 -2.35 -5.85
N LEU A 116 4.79 -3.18 -5.19
CA LEU A 116 6.15 -2.80 -4.76
C LEU A 116 7.08 -2.49 -5.95
N ARG A 117 6.95 -3.23 -7.05
CA ARG A 117 7.70 -2.95 -8.29
C ARG A 117 7.32 -1.59 -8.87
N GLU A 118 6.04 -1.27 -8.91
CA GLU A 118 5.55 0.03 -9.37
C GLU A 118 6.08 1.16 -8.48
N ILE A 119 6.13 1.01 -7.15
CA ILE A 119 6.73 2.02 -6.25
C ILE A 119 8.18 2.37 -6.64
N VAL A 120 8.98 1.39 -7.08
CA VAL A 120 10.41 1.60 -7.35
C VAL A 120 10.69 2.03 -8.79
N PHE A 121 9.91 1.53 -9.75
CA PHE A 121 10.22 1.68 -11.18
C PHE A 121 9.13 2.41 -11.99
N GLY A 122 7.99 2.73 -11.38
CA GLY A 122 6.89 3.43 -12.04
C GLY A 122 7.15 4.93 -12.22
N ASP A 123 6.23 5.62 -12.91
CA ASP A 123 6.31 7.06 -13.18
C ASP A 123 5.78 7.87 -11.98
N PRO A 124 6.63 8.64 -11.27
CA PRO A 124 6.24 9.41 -10.09
C PRO A 124 5.31 10.59 -10.39
N GLU A 125 5.05 10.93 -11.65
CA GLU A 125 4.09 11.98 -12.02
C GLU A 125 2.67 11.43 -12.24
N GLU A 126 2.50 10.11 -12.24
CA GLU A 126 1.18 9.48 -12.30
C GLU A 126 0.42 9.61 -10.96
N GLN A 127 -0.89 9.81 -11.02
CA GLN A 127 -1.69 10.21 -9.86
C GLN A 127 -1.65 9.14 -8.76
N HIS A 128 -1.90 7.88 -9.12
CA HIS A 128 -2.02 6.79 -8.15
C HIS A 128 -0.64 6.31 -7.71
N HIS A 129 0.38 6.45 -8.55
CA HIS A 129 1.78 6.33 -8.13
C HIS A 129 2.17 7.35 -7.05
N ARG A 130 1.84 8.64 -7.22
CA ARG A 130 2.10 9.66 -6.18
C ARG A 130 1.40 9.33 -4.86
N GLU A 131 0.19 8.81 -4.92
CA GLU A 131 -0.54 8.35 -3.75
C GLU A 131 0.15 7.15 -3.08
N ALA A 132 0.59 6.15 -3.86
CA ALA A 132 1.35 5.00 -3.35
C ALA A 132 2.66 5.42 -2.67
N LEU A 133 3.40 6.37 -3.25
CA LEU A 133 4.60 6.96 -2.64
C LEU A 133 4.28 7.70 -1.33
N THR A 134 3.16 8.42 -1.30
CA THR A 134 2.70 9.13 -0.09
C THR A 134 2.39 8.13 1.03
N LEU A 135 1.68 7.05 0.74
CA LEU A 135 1.37 5.98 1.71
C LEU A 135 2.64 5.30 2.22
N THR A 136 3.61 5.06 1.33
CA THR A 136 4.91 4.48 1.71
C THR A 136 5.67 5.42 2.65
N GLY A 137 5.77 6.71 2.33
CA GLY A 137 6.40 7.71 3.18
C GLY A 137 5.69 7.89 4.53
N GLN A 138 4.36 7.84 4.57
CA GLN A 138 3.59 7.91 5.81
C GLN A 138 3.79 6.67 6.69
N THR A 139 3.93 5.49 6.09
CA THR A 139 4.25 4.25 6.81
C THR A 139 5.64 4.34 7.43
N GLU A 140 6.64 4.78 6.67
CA GLU A 140 8.00 5.01 7.17
C GLU A 140 8.02 6.04 8.30
N GLN A 141 7.31 7.15 8.13
CA GLN A 141 7.20 8.19 9.16
C GLN A 141 6.56 7.63 10.44
N LEU A 142 5.50 6.84 10.34
CA LEU A 142 4.86 6.22 11.51
C LEU A 142 5.83 5.26 12.24
N VAL A 143 6.64 4.49 11.50
CA VAL A 143 7.70 3.67 12.11
C VAL A 143 8.73 4.55 12.83
N ALA A 144 9.15 5.67 12.23
CA ALA A 144 10.08 6.61 12.87
C ALA A 144 9.49 7.21 14.16
N GLU A 145 8.21 7.59 14.14
CA GLU A 145 7.47 8.08 15.30
C GLU A 145 7.41 7.05 16.42
N VAL A 146 7.22 5.77 16.10
CA VAL A 146 7.25 4.68 17.08
C VAL A 146 8.64 4.49 17.68
N ILE A 147 9.69 4.48 16.85
CA ILE A 147 11.08 4.34 17.32
C ILE A 147 11.48 5.50 18.22
N ALA A 148 11.06 6.72 17.88
CA ALA A 148 11.34 7.93 18.66
C ALA A 148 10.63 7.98 20.03
N ARG A 149 9.76 7.02 20.36
CA ARG A 149 9.20 6.87 21.72
C ARG A 149 10.27 6.43 22.73
N ASP A 150 11.33 5.76 22.27
CA ASP A 150 12.50 5.52 23.11
C ASP A 150 13.35 6.80 23.15
N THR A 151 13.32 7.47 24.30
CA THR A 151 14.02 8.74 24.53
C THR A 151 15.54 8.63 24.45
N ARG A 152 16.09 7.41 24.43
CA ARG A 152 17.52 7.15 24.20
C ARG A 152 17.90 7.30 22.73
N VAL A 153 16.93 7.28 21.81
CA VAL A 153 17.15 7.35 20.36
C VAL A 153 16.93 8.77 19.86
N ALA A 154 17.95 9.37 19.24
CA ALA A 154 17.82 10.68 18.62
C ALA A 154 16.83 10.63 17.43
N PRO A 155 16.03 11.69 17.18
CA PRO A 155 15.05 11.69 16.09
C PRO A 155 15.64 11.39 14.70
N ALA A 156 16.84 11.90 14.41
CA ALA A 156 17.54 11.60 13.15
C ALA A 156 17.90 10.10 13.03
N THR A 157 18.31 9.47 14.14
CA THR A 157 18.57 8.03 14.19
C THR A 157 17.29 7.23 14.02
N ALA A 158 16.19 7.65 14.63
CA ALA A 158 14.88 7.01 14.46
C ALA A 158 14.41 7.05 13.00
N ALA A 159 14.59 8.18 12.31
CA ALA A 159 14.29 8.32 10.89
C ALA A 159 15.16 7.37 10.03
N THR A 160 16.48 7.31 10.28
CA THR A 160 17.36 6.37 9.59
C THR A 160 16.97 4.92 9.84
N LEU A 161 16.65 4.54 11.08
CA LEU A 161 16.21 3.19 11.42
C LEU A 161 14.88 2.86 10.72
N ALA A 162 13.93 3.78 10.67
CA ALA A 162 12.68 3.58 9.95
C ALA A 162 12.91 3.32 8.45
N HIS A 163 13.84 4.06 7.83
CA HIS A 163 14.23 3.80 6.45
C HIS A 163 14.84 2.40 6.25
N VAL A 164 15.65 1.93 7.21
CA VAL A 164 16.17 0.55 7.21
C VAL A 164 15.02 -0.46 7.35
N VAL A 165 14.03 -0.22 8.21
CA VAL A 165 12.82 -1.06 8.33
C VAL A 165 12.05 -1.10 7.00
N SER A 166 11.88 0.03 6.32
CA SER A 166 11.25 0.09 4.99
C SER A 166 12.00 -0.78 3.97
N ALA A 167 13.33 -0.73 3.96
CA ALA A 167 14.15 -1.56 3.07
C ALA A 167 14.03 -3.07 3.39
N ILE A 168 14.01 -3.43 4.68
CA ILE A 168 13.76 -4.80 5.15
C ILE A 168 12.40 -5.27 4.63
N MET A 169 11.33 -4.52 4.92
CA MET A 169 9.98 -4.82 4.46
C MET A 169 9.91 -5.02 2.94
N PHE A 170 10.53 -4.10 2.18
CA PHE A 170 10.56 -4.16 0.73
C PHE A 170 11.18 -5.46 0.23
N ILE A 171 12.39 -5.80 0.70
CA ILE A 171 13.09 -7.03 0.27
C ILE A 171 12.31 -8.26 0.69
N SER A 172 11.83 -8.33 1.95
CA SER A 172 11.08 -9.47 2.46
C SER A 172 9.80 -9.75 1.66
N MET A 173 9.08 -8.71 1.22
CA MET A 173 7.82 -8.85 0.47
C MET A 173 8.02 -8.97 -1.05
N ALA A 174 8.98 -8.27 -1.64
CA ALA A 174 9.14 -8.21 -3.10
C ALA A 174 9.89 -9.42 -3.68
N ALA A 175 10.84 -9.98 -2.92
CA ALA A 175 11.74 -11.02 -3.42
C ALA A 175 10.99 -12.31 -3.80
N THR A 176 11.22 -12.80 -5.02
CA THR A 176 10.57 -14.02 -5.54
C THR A 176 10.79 -15.24 -4.66
N VAL A 177 11.94 -15.34 -4.00
CA VAL A 177 12.26 -16.44 -3.07
C VAL A 177 11.27 -16.51 -1.89
N ASN A 178 10.63 -15.39 -1.55
CA ASN A 178 9.65 -15.27 -0.48
C ASN A 178 8.19 -15.35 -0.96
N ALA A 179 7.95 -15.61 -2.25
CA ALA A 179 6.59 -15.63 -2.80
C ALA A 179 5.71 -16.72 -2.14
N GLY A 180 6.28 -17.87 -1.79
CA GLY A 180 5.56 -18.97 -1.15
C GLY A 180 5.36 -18.87 0.36
N ARG A 181 5.92 -17.86 1.03
CA ARG A 181 5.92 -17.77 2.51
C ARG A 181 4.59 -17.26 3.07
N ALA A 182 4.21 -17.71 4.25
CA ALA A 182 3.04 -17.19 4.96
C ALA A 182 3.30 -15.78 5.51
N VAL A 183 2.23 -15.07 5.87
CA VAL A 183 2.33 -13.75 6.51
C VAL A 183 3.21 -13.81 7.77
N ASP A 184 2.97 -14.79 8.65
CA ASP A 184 3.71 -14.90 9.91
C ASP A 184 5.20 -15.16 9.68
N GLU A 185 5.56 -16.00 8.70
CA GLU A 185 6.97 -16.24 8.37
C GLU A 185 7.69 -14.97 7.87
N ILE A 186 6.98 -14.08 7.16
CA ILE A 186 7.52 -12.79 6.72
C ILE A 186 7.64 -11.82 7.90
N VAL A 187 6.60 -11.73 8.74
CA VAL A 187 6.61 -10.85 9.91
C VAL A 187 7.68 -11.29 10.91
N ASP A 188 7.89 -12.59 11.11
CA ASP A 188 8.91 -13.13 12.02
C ASP A 188 10.33 -12.79 11.53
N GLU A 189 10.61 -12.94 10.23
CA GLU A 189 11.88 -12.52 9.66
C GLU A 189 12.11 -11.01 9.83
N ILE A 190 11.10 -10.19 9.54
CA ILE A 190 11.18 -8.75 9.74
C ILE A 190 11.44 -8.46 11.22
N ALA A 191 10.75 -9.13 12.15
CA ALA A 191 10.93 -8.95 13.58
C ALA A 191 12.35 -9.29 14.05
N GLU A 192 12.97 -10.34 13.53
CA GLU A 192 14.37 -10.68 13.80
C GLU A 192 15.32 -9.58 13.32
N GLN A 193 15.15 -9.10 12.09
CA GLN A 193 16.00 -8.07 11.51
C GLN A 193 15.83 -6.71 12.21
N VAL A 194 14.58 -6.32 12.53
CA VAL A 194 14.28 -5.09 13.28
C VAL A 194 14.87 -5.16 14.69
N ARG A 195 14.73 -6.29 15.39
CA ARG A 195 15.33 -6.47 16.73
C ARG A 195 16.85 -6.31 16.70
N ALA A 196 17.52 -6.74 15.62
CA ALA A 196 18.97 -6.63 15.49
C ALA A 196 19.46 -5.18 15.30
N ILE A 197 18.63 -4.29 14.75
CA ILE A 197 19.01 -2.88 14.50
C ILE A 197 18.50 -1.91 15.56
N LEU A 198 17.49 -2.29 16.35
CA LEU A 198 17.02 -1.47 17.45
C LEU A 198 18.04 -1.49 18.61
N PRO A 199 18.28 -0.34 19.27
CA PRO A 199 19.12 -0.30 20.45
C PRO A 199 18.48 -1.10 21.60
N GLY A 200 19.29 -1.86 22.33
CA GLY A 200 18.89 -2.53 23.58
C GLY A 200 18.49 -1.55 24.67
#